data_AF-A0AAW8NI04-F1
#
_entry.id   AF-A0AAW8NI04-F1
#
_cell.length_a   1.000
_cell.length_b   1.000
_cell.length_c   1.000
_cell.angle_alpha   90.00
_cell.angle_beta   90.00
_cell.angle_gamma   90.00
#
_symmetry.space_group_name_H-M   'P 1'
#
loop_
_entity.id
_entity.type
_entity.pdbx_description
1 polymer ?
#
loop_
_entity_poly.entity_id
_entity_poly.type
_entity_poly.pdbx_seq_one_letter_code
_entity_poly.pdbx_strand_id
1 'polypeptide(L)'
;MTSDASGPGELRAAWRRQARAWLKAAHPADALRQEMRAEILWQERNILAEQQIDQAVVERWLDERDIPLPAHVQRLSEITQAMAWLEPGTEKTAREAHSLAVTSEEIAQDQETLLTHWRQGRDLDVVPDHTERYFATLLAVREERLERAKTRARTEAPEQFAYWQRRRDYADTIGDAYGDDRDLIRQWLLPQHAPEDSAAAPGGEARQAGAGGSAPQLRSHVTVTRTGITRTGYASSTGTGLGL
;
A
#
# COMPACT_ATOMS: atom_id res chain seq x y z
N MET A 1 7.61 -37.50 17.15
CA MET A 1 6.74 -37.20 18.31
C MET A 1 6.14 -35.85 18.03
N THR A 2 4.86 -35.86 17.69
CA THR A 2 4.06 -34.70 17.29
C THR A 2 3.87 -33.81 18.51
N SER A 3 4.38 -32.59 18.45
CA SER A 3 4.13 -31.55 19.45
C SER A 3 2.63 -31.30 19.52
N ASP A 4 2.10 -31.41 20.73
CA ASP A 4 0.71 -31.17 21.07
C ASP A 4 0.22 -29.85 20.45
N ALA A 5 -0.90 -29.96 19.73
CA ALA A 5 -1.75 -28.82 19.49
C ALA A 5 -2.19 -28.28 20.85
N SER A 6 -1.81 -27.04 21.12
CA SER A 6 -2.10 -26.26 22.32
C SER A 6 -3.52 -26.48 22.84
N GLY A 7 -3.65 -26.68 24.16
CA GLY A 7 -4.94 -26.78 24.83
C GLY A 7 -5.80 -25.51 24.67
N PRO A 8 -7.08 -25.56 25.11
CA PRO A 8 -8.09 -24.51 24.91
C PRO A 8 -7.86 -23.20 25.72
N GLY A 9 -6.62 -22.90 26.13
CA GLY A 9 -6.32 -21.84 27.10
C GLY A 9 -5.35 -20.74 26.63
N GLU A 10 -4.68 -20.87 25.48
CA GLU A 10 -3.68 -19.87 25.07
C GLU A 10 -3.88 -19.42 23.62
N LEU A 11 -4.51 -18.25 23.47
CA LEU A 11 -4.63 -17.58 22.19
C LEU A 11 -3.25 -17.16 21.69
N ARG A 12 -2.88 -17.68 20.51
CA ARG A 12 -1.62 -17.36 19.86
C ARG A 12 -1.58 -15.87 19.52
N ALA A 13 -0.48 -15.19 19.84
CA ALA A 13 -0.37 -13.74 19.65
C ALA A 13 -0.54 -13.33 18.18
N ALA A 14 0.03 -14.10 17.25
CA ALA A 14 -0.15 -13.88 15.81
C ALA A 14 -1.61 -14.00 15.37
N TRP A 15 -2.36 -14.96 15.93
CA TRP A 15 -3.78 -15.15 15.60
C TRP A 15 -4.64 -14.00 16.10
N ARG A 16 -4.41 -13.52 17.34
CA ARG A 16 -5.11 -12.32 17.85
C ARG A 16 -4.89 -11.09 16.97
N ARG A 17 -3.65 -10.85 16.53
CA ARG A 17 -3.33 -9.73 15.64
C ARG A 17 -4.04 -9.86 14.29
N GLN A 18 -3.97 -11.04 13.67
CA GLN A 18 -4.65 -11.32 12.40
C GLN A 18 -6.17 -11.18 12.51
N ALA A 19 -6.78 -11.76 13.55
CA ALA A 19 -8.24 -11.71 13.74
C ALA A 19 -8.74 -10.27 13.96
N ARG A 20 -8.02 -9.46 14.76
CA ARG A 20 -8.33 -8.03 14.93
C ARG A 20 -8.16 -7.26 13.61
N ALA A 21 -7.12 -7.55 12.84
CA ALA A 21 -6.88 -6.93 11.53
C ALA A 21 -7.97 -7.28 10.51
N TRP A 22 -8.37 -8.56 10.46
CA TRP A 22 -9.50 -9.03 9.67
C TRP A 22 -10.78 -8.31 10.06
N LEU A 23 -11.10 -8.23 11.36
CA LEU A 23 -12.32 -7.58 11.84
C LEU A 23 -12.35 -6.10 11.44
N LYS A 24 -11.23 -5.38 11.58
CA LYS A 24 -11.11 -3.96 11.18
C LYS A 24 -11.36 -3.75 9.69
N ALA A 25 -10.84 -4.63 8.85
CA ALA A 25 -10.93 -4.49 7.41
C ALA A 25 -12.27 -5.00 6.83
N ALA A 26 -12.75 -6.15 7.30
CA ALA A 26 -13.95 -6.80 6.78
C ALA A 26 -15.25 -6.32 7.46
N HIS A 27 -15.18 -5.95 8.73
CA HIS A 27 -16.34 -5.59 9.57
C HIS A 27 -16.05 -4.35 10.45
N PRO A 28 -15.77 -3.18 9.86
CA PRO A 28 -15.30 -2.00 10.61
C PRO A 28 -16.25 -1.54 11.72
N ALA A 29 -17.57 -1.66 11.50
CA ALA A 29 -18.56 -1.33 12.53
C ALA A 29 -18.50 -2.28 13.73
N ASP A 30 -18.18 -3.55 13.51
CA ASP A 30 -18.04 -4.55 14.57
C ASP A 30 -16.72 -4.33 15.32
N ALA A 31 -15.64 -4.01 14.59
CA ALA A 31 -14.37 -3.64 15.17
C ALA A 31 -14.50 -2.45 16.13
N LEU A 32 -15.20 -1.39 15.72
CA LEU A 32 -15.45 -0.23 16.58
C LEU A 32 -16.23 -0.60 17.85
N ARG A 33 -17.26 -1.44 17.74
CA ARG A 33 -18.01 -1.92 18.91
C ARG A 33 -17.14 -2.72 19.87
N GLN A 34 -16.24 -3.56 19.35
CA GLN A 34 -15.30 -4.31 20.17
C GLN A 34 -14.26 -3.40 20.83
N GLU A 35 -13.74 -2.40 20.13
CA GLU A 35 -12.80 -1.40 20.69
C GLU A 35 -13.44 -0.61 21.84
N MET A 36 -14.68 -0.13 21.65
CA MET A 36 -15.43 0.55 22.71
C MET A 36 -15.67 -0.36 23.91
N ARG A 37 -16.01 -1.63 23.68
CA ARG A 37 -16.22 -2.60 24.77
C ARG A 37 -14.93 -2.92 25.51
N ALA A 38 -13.82 -3.09 24.80
CA ALA A 38 -12.51 -3.33 25.40
C ALA A 38 -12.07 -2.14 26.25
N GLU A 39 -12.30 -0.90 25.79
CA GLU A 39 -12.00 0.31 26.56
C GLU A 39 -12.77 0.37 27.88
N ILE A 40 -14.07 0.05 27.87
CA ILE A 40 -14.88 0.00 29.10
C ILE A 40 -14.30 -1.04 30.09
N LEU A 41 -13.99 -2.24 29.60
CA LEU A 41 -13.45 -3.31 30.44
C LEU A 41 -12.05 -2.99 30.99
N TRP A 42 -11.24 -2.28 30.21
CA TRP A 42 -9.94 -1.78 30.63
C TRP A 42 -10.07 -0.79 31.79
N GLN A 43 -11.01 0.16 31.68
CA GLN A 43 -11.33 1.10 32.76
C GLN A 43 -11.85 0.38 34.02
N GLU A 44 -12.61 -0.70 33.84
CA GLU A 44 -13.08 -1.57 34.92
C GLU A 44 -12.00 -2.53 35.46
N ARG A 45 -10.80 -2.55 34.86
CA ARG A 45 -9.68 -3.46 35.16
C ARG A 45 -10.06 -4.95 35.05
N ASN A 46 -10.97 -5.27 34.14
CA ASN A 46 -11.53 -6.61 33.95
C ASN A 46 -10.78 -7.41 32.88
N ILE A 47 -9.56 -7.85 33.22
CA ILE A 47 -8.64 -8.57 32.33
C ILE A 47 -9.26 -9.87 31.77
N LEU A 48 -10.05 -10.59 32.58
CA LEU A 48 -10.70 -11.83 32.14
C LEU A 48 -11.72 -11.59 31.03
N ALA A 49 -12.49 -10.51 31.12
CA ALA A 49 -13.45 -10.15 30.09
C ALA A 49 -12.78 -9.67 28.79
N GLU A 50 -11.65 -8.97 28.88
CA GLU A 50 -10.84 -8.62 27.70
C GLU A 50 -10.32 -9.86 26.97
N GLN A 51 -9.81 -10.85 27.71
CA GLN A 51 -9.34 -12.12 27.12
C GLN A 51 -10.47 -12.90 26.43
N GLN A 52 -11.68 -12.89 27.00
CA GLN A 52 -12.86 -13.52 26.38
C GLN A 52 -13.26 -12.83 25.08
N ILE A 53 -13.11 -11.51 24.98
CA ILE A 53 -13.35 -10.78 23.72
C ILE A 53 -12.34 -11.21 22.66
N ASP A 54 -11.06 -11.28 22.99
CA ASP A 54 -10.03 -11.73 22.05
C ASP A 54 -10.27 -13.17 21.58
N GLN A 55 -10.71 -14.05 22.48
CA GLN A 55 -11.09 -15.42 22.14
C GLN A 55 -12.23 -15.45 21.13
N ALA A 56 -13.32 -14.71 21.40
CA ALA A 56 -14.47 -14.65 20.52
C ALA A 56 -14.13 -14.06 19.14
N VAL A 57 -13.23 -13.08 19.08
CA VAL A 57 -12.75 -12.49 17.82
C VAL A 57 -11.93 -13.51 17.01
N VAL A 58 -11.07 -14.29 17.67
CA VAL A 58 -10.27 -15.33 17.02
C VAL A 58 -11.14 -16.50 16.53
N GLU A 59 -12.10 -16.96 17.35
CA GLU A 59 -13.04 -18.03 16.96
C GLU A 59 -13.82 -17.62 15.71
N ARG A 60 -14.40 -16.41 15.73
CA ARG A 60 -15.12 -15.88 14.58
C ARG A 60 -14.22 -15.76 13.35
N TRP A 61 -12.98 -15.30 13.52
CA TRP A 61 -12.02 -15.23 12.42
C TRP A 61 -11.73 -16.61 11.82
N LEU A 62 -11.52 -17.64 12.63
CA LEU A 62 -11.29 -19.00 12.13
C LEU A 62 -12.48 -19.53 11.31
N ASP A 63 -13.70 -19.20 11.74
CA ASP A 63 -14.93 -19.62 11.05
C ASP A 63 -15.20 -18.82 9.76
N GLU A 64 -14.89 -17.53 9.74
CA GLU A 64 -15.31 -16.61 8.67
C GLU A 64 -14.19 -16.15 7.72
N ARG A 65 -12.90 -16.36 8.05
CA ARG A 65 -11.76 -15.78 7.29
C ARG A 65 -11.66 -16.20 5.83
N ASP A 66 -12.20 -17.36 5.47
CA ASP A 66 -12.18 -17.90 4.11
C ASP A 66 -13.53 -17.69 3.37
N ILE A 67 -14.51 -17.05 4.02
CA ILE A 67 -15.77 -16.67 3.37
C ILE A 67 -15.50 -15.54 2.36
N PRO A 68 -15.93 -15.66 1.09
CA PRO A 68 -15.69 -14.63 0.09
C PRO A 68 -16.26 -13.26 0.48
N LEU A 69 -15.43 -12.22 0.36
CA LEU A 69 -15.79 -10.82 0.57
C LEU A 69 -15.85 -10.08 -0.79
N PRO A 70 -16.50 -8.91 -0.88
CA PRO A 70 -16.36 -8.04 -2.06
C PRO A 70 -14.88 -7.77 -2.36
N ALA A 71 -14.47 -7.82 -3.63
CA ALA A 71 -13.04 -7.86 -4.02
C ALA A 71 -12.17 -6.75 -3.38
N HIS A 72 -12.69 -5.52 -3.29
CA HIS A 72 -11.98 -4.41 -2.67
C HIS A 72 -11.81 -4.58 -1.15
N VAL A 73 -12.79 -5.17 -0.48
CA VAL A 73 -12.73 -5.52 0.95
C VAL A 73 -11.82 -6.71 1.17
N GLN A 74 -11.88 -7.72 0.29
CA GLN A 74 -11.05 -8.91 0.37
C GLN A 74 -9.57 -8.53 0.28
N ARG A 75 -9.16 -7.76 -0.74
CA ARG A 75 -7.76 -7.35 -0.90
C ARG A 75 -7.27 -6.53 0.29
N LEU A 76 -8.07 -5.59 0.78
CA LEU A 76 -7.73 -4.79 1.97
C LEU A 76 -7.58 -5.68 3.22
N SER A 77 -8.51 -6.61 3.42
CA SER A 77 -8.50 -7.55 4.54
C SER A 77 -7.28 -8.46 4.51
N GLU A 78 -6.94 -9.03 3.35
CA GLU A 78 -5.76 -9.88 3.20
C GLU A 78 -4.47 -9.09 3.50
N ILE A 79 -4.32 -7.88 2.97
CA ILE A 79 -3.12 -7.06 3.22
C ILE A 79 -3.02 -6.69 4.71
N THR A 80 -4.14 -6.30 5.33
CA THR A 80 -4.16 -5.90 6.74
C THR A 80 -3.82 -7.08 7.65
N GLN A 81 -4.35 -8.27 7.36
CA GLN A 81 -4.00 -9.50 8.07
C GLN A 81 -2.54 -9.90 7.84
N ALA A 82 -2.05 -9.82 6.60
CA ALA A 82 -0.67 -10.16 6.27
C ALA A 82 0.33 -9.26 7.01
N MET A 83 0.05 -7.96 7.12
CA MET A 83 0.87 -7.04 7.94
C MET A 83 0.81 -7.40 9.43
N ALA A 84 -0.38 -7.72 9.96
CA ALA A 84 -0.56 -8.06 11.36
C ALA A 84 0.00 -9.44 11.75
N TRP A 85 0.13 -10.34 10.78
CA TRP A 85 0.80 -11.64 10.93
C TRP A 85 2.30 -11.46 11.19
N LEU A 86 2.94 -10.49 10.53
CA LEU A 86 4.35 -10.17 10.78
C LEU A 86 4.57 -9.86 12.27
N GLU A 87 5.71 -10.29 12.82
CA GLU A 87 6.10 -9.86 14.16
C GLU A 87 6.33 -8.34 14.17
N PRO A 88 6.14 -7.63 15.30
CA PRO A 88 6.19 -6.17 15.32
C PRO A 88 7.47 -5.55 14.72
N GLY A 89 8.63 -6.22 14.88
CA GLY A 89 9.87 -5.81 14.24
C GLY A 89 9.81 -5.94 12.71
N THR A 90 9.46 -7.13 12.22
CA THR A 90 9.33 -7.42 10.79
C THR A 90 8.21 -6.62 10.12
N GLU A 91 7.10 -6.37 10.83
CA GLU A 91 6.01 -5.50 10.39
C GLU A 91 6.52 -4.07 10.13
N LYS A 92 7.28 -3.51 11.08
CA LYS A 92 7.89 -2.19 10.94
C LYS A 92 8.81 -2.16 9.72
N THR A 93 9.73 -3.11 9.61
CA THR A 93 10.64 -3.23 8.46
C THR A 93 9.88 -3.31 7.13
N ALA A 94 8.81 -4.10 7.06
CA ALA A 94 7.98 -4.21 5.87
C ALA A 94 7.27 -2.89 5.53
N ARG A 95 6.73 -2.18 6.53
CA ARG A 95 6.09 -0.85 6.33
C ARG A 95 7.08 0.17 5.78
N GLU A 96 8.28 0.23 6.35
CA GLU A 96 9.34 1.16 5.91
C GLU A 96 9.83 0.82 4.49
N ALA A 97 9.96 -0.47 4.16
CA ALA A 97 10.30 -0.89 2.81
C ALA A 97 9.22 -0.47 1.80
N HIS A 98 7.94 -0.67 2.14
CA HIS A 98 6.80 -0.32 1.30
C HIS A 98 6.61 1.21 1.16
N SER A 99 6.90 1.98 2.20
CA SER A 99 6.81 3.44 2.14
C SER A 99 7.86 4.07 1.21
N LEU A 100 8.96 3.35 0.96
CA LEU A 100 10.01 3.72 0.00
C LEU A 100 9.81 3.13 -1.41
N ALA A 101 8.72 2.42 -1.67
CA ALA A 101 8.33 2.00 -3.01
C ALA A 101 7.87 3.22 -3.84
N VAL A 102 8.40 3.37 -5.04
CA VAL A 102 8.29 4.61 -5.81
C VAL A 102 7.31 4.48 -6.98
N THR A 103 7.26 3.31 -7.61
CA THR A 103 6.37 3.01 -8.73
C THR A 103 5.17 2.17 -8.29
N SER A 104 4.07 2.24 -9.05
CA SER A 104 2.90 1.40 -8.79
C SER A 104 3.20 -0.10 -8.96
N GLU A 105 4.13 -0.45 -9.84
CA GLU A 105 4.59 -1.82 -10.07
C GLU A 105 5.34 -2.37 -8.86
N GLU A 106 6.23 -1.56 -8.26
CA GLU A 106 6.91 -1.92 -7.00
C GLU A 106 5.90 -2.16 -5.89
N ILE A 107 4.92 -1.26 -5.72
CA ILE A 107 3.88 -1.40 -4.71
C ILE A 107 3.07 -2.68 -4.93
N ALA A 108 2.69 -2.97 -6.18
CA ALA A 108 1.93 -4.18 -6.51
C ALA A 108 2.74 -5.46 -6.23
N GLN A 109 4.02 -5.48 -6.62
CA GLN A 109 4.92 -6.61 -6.38
C GLN A 109 5.19 -6.83 -4.89
N ASP A 110 5.41 -5.76 -4.14
CA ASP A 110 5.64 -5.79 -2.69
C ASP A 110 4.40 -6.39 -1.99
N GLN A 111 3.20 -5.92 -2.36
CA GLN A 111 1.94 -6.46 -1.83
C GLN A 111 1.72 -7.92 -2.21
N GLU A 112 1.96 -8.32 -3.46
CA GLU A 112 1.75 -9.71 -3.86
C GLU A 112 2.73 -10.67 -3.19
N THR A 113 3.97 -10.22 -2.98
CA THR A 113 4.98 -11.01 -2.26
C THR A 113 4.62 -11.16 -0.78
N LEU A 114 4.15 -10.08 -0.13
CA LEU A 114 3.63 -10.13 1.23
C LEU A 114 2.48 -11.14 1.35
N LEU A 115 1.50 -11.09 0.44
CA LEU A 115 0.37 -12.00 0.45
C LEU A 115 0.77 -13.45 0.18
N THR A 116 1.77 -13.66 -0.66
CA THR A 116 2.32 -15.00 -0.92
C THR A 116 2.93 -15.60 0.35
N HIS A 117 3.78 -14.85 1.06
CA HIS A 117 4.35 -15.30 2.33
C HIS A 117 3.27 -15.53 3.39
N TRP A 118 2.31 -14.61 3.49
CA TRP A 118 1.20 -14.74 4.42
C TRP A 118 0.37 -15.99 4.13
N ARG A 119 -0.07 -16.24 2.90
CA ARG A 119 -0.85 -17.45 2.56
C ARG A 119 -0.11 -18.75 2.88
N GLN A 120 1.22 -18.76 2.77
CA GLN A 120 2.06 -19.92 3.11
C GLN A 120 2.26 -20.09 4.63
N GLY A 121 2.19 -18.99 5.40
CA GLY A 121 2.57 -18.98 6.82
C GLY A 121 1.50 -18.52 7.81
N ARG A 122 0.28 -18.13 7.36
CA ARG A 122 -0.77 -17.50 8.19
C ARG A 122 -1.26 -18.36 9.36
N ASP A 123 -1.12 -19.68 9.23
CA ASP A 123 -1.51 -20.66 10.24
C ASP A 123 -0.34 -21.07 11.16
N LEU A 124 0.87 -20.53 10.91
CA LEU A 124 2.04 -20.70 11.77
C LEU A 124 2.06 -19.66 12.88
N ASP A 125 2.72 -20.01 13.98
CA ASP A 125 2.81 -19.17 15.18
C ASP A 125 3.89 -18.12 15.10
N VAL A 126 4.91 -18.42 14.29
CA VAL A 126 6.11 -17.64 14.11
C VAL A 126 6.26 -17.35 12.63
N VAL A 127 6.69 -16.13 12.32
CA VAL A 127 7.03 -15.73 10.95
C VAL A 127 8.26 -16.52 10.51
N PRO A 128 8.24 -17.20 9.36
CA PRO A 128 9.42 -17.91 8.89
C PRO A 128 10.64 -16.99 8.68
N ASP A 129 11.83 -17.43 9.10
CA ASP A 129 13.10 -16.67 8.96
C ASP A 129 13.38 -16.16 7.54
N HIS A 130 12.91 -16.88 6.51
CA HIS A 130 13.09 -16.46 5.13
C HIS A 130 12.23 -15.24 4.78
N THR A 131 11.04 -15.11 5.38
CA THR A 131 10.16 -13.94 5.24
C THR A 131 10.76 -12.73 5.94
N GLU A 132 11.32 -12.91 7.14
CA GLU A 132 12.00 -11.82 7.85
C GLU A 132 13.22 -11.32 7.08
N ARG A 133 14.07 -12.24 6.62
CA ARG A 133 15.22 -11.91 5.77
C ARG A 133 14.82 -11.22 4.47
N TYR A 134 13.70 -11.61 3.87
CA TYR A 134 13.18 -10.97 2.68
C TYR A 134 12.88 -9.48 2.93
N PHE A 135 12.09 -9.15 3.96
CA PHE A 135 11.75 -7.75 4.25
C PHE A 135 12.96 -6.93 4.70
N ALA A 136 13.88 -7.52 5.46
CA ALA A 136 15.14 -6.86 5.80
C ALA A 136 15.98 -6.53 4.56
N THR A 137 16.09 -7.47 3.62
CA THR A 137 16.80 -7.26 2.35
C THR A 137 16.10 -6.22 1.49
N LEU A 138 14.77 -6.27 1.41
CA LEU A 138 13.97 -5.30 0.67
C LEU A 138 14.20 -3.89 1.23
N LEU A 139 14.13 -3.70 2.55
CA LEU A 139 14.41 -2.40 3.17
C LEU A 139 15.82 -1.92 2.84
N ALA A 140 16.84 -2.77 2.99
CA ALA A 140 18.23 -2.40 2.69
C ALA A 140 18.41 -1.91 1.24
N VAL A 141 17.79 -2.58 0.26
CA VAL A 141 17.82 -2.16 -1.15
C VAL A 141 17.14 -0.80 -1.36
N ARG A 142 16.02 -0.56 -0.66
CA ARG A 142 15.27 0.70 -0.73
C ARG A 142 16.05 1.86 -0.08
N GLU A 143 16.68 1.61 1.06
CA GLU A 143 17.53 2.57 1.76
C GLU A 143 18.79 2.90 0.96
N GLU A 144 19.44 1.92 0.36
CA GLU A 144 20.59 2.14 -0.52
C GLU A 144 20.21 3.03 -1.72
N ARG A 145 19.02 2.82 -2.29
CA ARG A 145 18.48 3.69 -3.33
C ARG A 145 18.27 5.12 -2.82
N LEU A 146 17.70 5.29 -1.64
CA LEU A 146 17.53 6.60 -1.03
C LEU A 146 18.88 7.30 -0.77
N GLU A 147 19.88 6.60 -0.25
CA GLU A 147 21.21 7.15 0.00
C GLU A 147 21.94 7.56 -1.28
N ARG A 148 21.77 6.79 -2.37
CA ARG A 148 22.27 7.20 -3.70
C ARG A 148 21.60 8.48 -4.19
N ALA A 149 20.29 8.63 -4.00
CA ALA A 149 19.56 9.84 -4.37
C ALA A 149 20.04 11.06 -3.55
N LYS A 150 20.20 10.90 -2.23
CA LYS A 150 20.74 11.94 -1.34
C LYS A 150 22.15 12.35 -1.75
N THR A 151 23.02 11.39 -2.05
CA THR A 151 24.40 11.65 -2.47
C THR A 151 24.44 12.45 -3.77
N ARG A 152 23.67 12.03 -4.77
CA ARG A 152 23.59 12.73 -6.06
C ARG A 152 23.03 14.14 -5.91
N ALA A 153 21.92 14.30 -5.19
CA ALA A 153 21.30 15.60 -4.93
C ALA A 153 22.25 16.56 -4.20
N ARG A 154 23.02 16.07 -3.22
CA ARG A 154 24.01 16.86 -2.50
C ARG A 154 25.12 17.38 -3.41
N THR A 155 25.54 16.60 -4.41
CA THR A 155 26.59 16.96 -5.36
C THR A 155 26.08 17.86 -6.49
N GLU A 156 24.92 17.55 -7.07
CA GLU A 156 24.41 18.20 -8.28
C GLU A 156 23.52 19.42 -7.99
N ALA A 157 22.80 19.43 -6.85
CA ALA A 157 21.91 20.53 -6.47
C ALA A 157 21.84 20.73 -4.93
N PRO A 158 22.92 21.24 -4.31
CA PRO A 158 23.02 21.35 -2.85
C PRO A 158 21.92 22.22 -2.22
N GLU A 159 21.45 23.26 -2.91
CA GLU A 159 20.35 24.11 -2.44
C GLU A 159 19.01 23.36 -2.41
N GLN A 160 18.74 22.55 -3.43
CA GLN A 160 17.54 21.70 -3.49
C GLN A 160 17.61 20.59 -2.44
N PHE A 161 18.78 19.99 -2.25
CA PHE A 161 19.01 19.02 -1.18
C PHE A 161 18.76 19.62 0.21
N ALA A 162 19.26 20.83 0.48
CA ALA A 162 19.01 21.52 1.75
C ALA A 162 17.53 21.88 1.94
N TYR A 163 16.80 22.20 0.87
CA TYR A 163 15.36 22.41 0.92
C TYR A 163 14.59 21.12 1.21
N TRP A 164 14.91 20.02 0.53
CA TRP A 164 14.35 18.70 0.80
C TRP A 164 14.60 18.27 2.26
N GLN A 165 15.82 18.45 2.76
CA GLN A 165 16.16 18.08 4.15
C GLN A 165 15.30 18.84 5.16
N ARG A 166 15.09 20.15 4.95
CA ARG A 166 14.17 20.94 5.79
C ARG A 166 12.74 20.43 5.72
N ARG A 167 12.19 20.16 4.53
CA ARG A 167 10.83 19.61 4.38
C ARG A 167 10.67 18.33 5.18
N ARG A 168 11.64 17.42 5.05
CA ARG A 168 11.66 16.14 5.74
C ARG A 168 11.74 16.29 7.26
N ASP A 169 12.58 17.19 7.76
CA ASP A 169 12.76 17.44 9.20
C ASP A 169 11.52 18.11 9.84
N TYR A 170 10.72 18.83 9.05
CA TYR A 170 9.46 19.48 9.46
C TYR A 170 8.21 18.73 8.99
N ALA A 171 8.32 17.45 8.63
CA ALA A 171 7.18 16.64 8.22
C ALA A 171 6.21 16.42 9.40
N ASP A 172 4.94 16.76 9.20
CA ASP A 172 3.88 16.61 10.22
C ASP A 172 3.57 15.13 10.51
N THR A 173 3.78 14.27 9.52
CA THR A 173 3.58 12.83 9.66
C THR A 173 4.74 12.03 9.10
N ILE A 174 4.88 10.79 9.59
CA ILE A 174 5.81 9.79 9.02
C ILE A 174 5.50 9.56 7.53
N GLY A 175 4.23 9.62 7.14
CA GLY A 175 3.82 9.49 5.74
C GLY A 175 4.34 10.62 4.85
N ASP A 176 4.37 11.85 5.36
CA ASP A 176 4.90 13.01 4.64
C ASP A 176 6.42 12.91 4.48
N ALA A 177 7.13 12.50 5.55
CA ALA A 177 8.57 12.26 5.48
C ALA A 177 8.94 11.21 4.40
N TYR A 178 8.19 10.10 4.33
CA TYR A 178 8.37 9.12 3.26
C TYR A 178 7.89 9.60 1.89
N GLY A 179 6.93 10.53 1.85
CA GLY A 179 6.58 11.27 0.63
C GLY A 179 7.78 12.03 0.07
N ASP A 180 8.44 12.82 0.91
CA ASP A 180 9.65 13.56 0.57
C ASP A 180 10.80 12.64 0.15
N ASP A 181 11.00 11.52 0.86
CA ASP A 181 12.04 10.52 0.51
C ASP A 181 11.79 9.93 -0.89
N ARG A 182 10.53 9.59 -1.23
CA ARG A 182 10.17 9.06 -2.56
C ARG A 182 10.35 10.09 -3.65
N ASP A 183 9.97 11.34 -3.42
CA ASP A 183 10.11 12.41 -4.40
C ASP A 183 11.58 12.68 -4.72
N LEU A 184 12.46 12.63 -3.72
CA LEU A 184 13.91 12.71 -3.93
C LEU A 184 14.40 11.54 -4.82
N ILE A 185 13.97 10.31 -4.53
CA ILE A 185 14.35 9.15 -5.35
C ILE A 185 13.84 9.32 -6.79
N ARG A 186 12.59 9.77 -6.98
CA ARG A 186 12.00 10.03 -8.29
C ARG A 186 12.81 11.04 -9.08
N GLN A 187 13.21 12.14 -8.44
CA GLN A 187 13.89 13.23 -9.12
C GLN A 187 15.30 12.84 -9.58
N TRP A 188 16.03 12.07 -8.78
CA TRP A 188 17.48 11.89 -8.99
C TRP A 188 17.90 10.52 -9.53
N LEU A 189 17.05 9.51 -9.42
CA LEU A 189 17.40 8.13 -9.81
C LEU A 189 16.40 7.47 -10.75
N LEU A 190 15.17 7.94 -10.82
CA LEU A 190 14.26 7.54 -11.89
C LEU A 190 14.43 8.50 -13.06
N PRO A 191 14.40 8.02 -14.30
CA PRO A 191 14.41 8.91 -15.45
C PRO A 191 13.12 9.73 -15.44
N GLN A 192 13.16 10.95 -14.88
CA GLN A 192 12.20 11.98 -15.22
C GLN A 192 12.69 12.59 -16.53
N HIS A 193 11.95 12.37 -17.61
CA HIS A 193 12.14 12.98 -18.92
C HIS A 193 13.61 13.31 -19.23
N ALA A 194 14.32 12.36 -19.87
CA ALA A 194 15.48 12.74 -20.66
C ALA A 194 15.09 14.01 -21.43
N PRO A 195 15.83 15.14 -21.29
CA PRO A 195 15.50 16.31 -22.07
C PRO A 195 15.48 15.87 -23.54
N GLU A 196 14.37 16.13 -24.22
CA GLU A 196 14.28 16.01 -25.68
C GLU A 196 15.19 17.07 -26.29
N ASP A 197 16.50 16.94 -26.11
CA ASP A 197 17.52 17.80 -26.70
C ASP A 197 18.61 16.90 -27.28
N SER A 198 18.27 16.24 -28.39
CA SER A 198 19.21 15.90 -29.46
C SER A 198 18.44 15.52 -30.73
N ALA A 199 17.64 16.45 -31.25
CA ALA A 199 17.13 16.37 -32.61
C ALA A 199 17.03 17.76 -33.26
N ALA A 200 18.16 18.45 -33.37
CA ALA A 200 18.40 19.47 -34.41
C ALA A 200 19.89 19.37 -34.81
N ALA A 201 20.23 18.52 -35.78
CA ALA A 201 20.35 18.79 -37.24
C ALA A 201 21.72 19.45 -37.59
N PRO A 202 22.32 19.32 -38.81
CA PRO A 202 21.67 19.06 -40.11
C PRO A 202 22.46 18.17 -41.13
N GLY A 203 21.80 17.82 -42.25
CA GLY A 203 22.45 17.67 -43.56
C GLY A 203 22.46 16.28 -44.22
N GLY A 204 21.92 16.19 -45.44
CA GLY A 204 22.29 15.12 -46.38
C GLY A 204 21.17 14.48 -47.22
N GLU A 205 20.61 15.26 -48.14
CA GLU A 205 19.94 14.91 -49.42
C GLU A 205 19.63 13.44 -49.81
N ALA A 206 18.33 13.22 -50.10
CA ALA A 206 17.72 12.63 -51.30
C ALA A 206 18.15 11.24 -51.85
N ARG A 207 17.16 10.33 -51.97
CA ARG A 207 16.68 9.80 -53.27
C ARG A 207 15.31 9.09 -53.19
N GLN A 208 14.42 9.53 -54.09
CA GLN A 208 13.25 8.86 -54.69
C GLN A 208 13.55 7.42 -55.15
N ALA A 209 12.64 6.46 -55.38
CA ALA A 209 11.18 6.33 -55.41
C ALA A 209 10.85 4.83 -55.53
N GLY A 210 9.59 4.42 -55.30
CA GLY A 210 9.01 3.28 -56.04
C GLY A 210 8.18 2.25 -55.25
N ALA A 211 6.85 2.43 -55.34
CA ALA A 211 5.81 1.40 -55.54
C ALA A 211 5.58 0.28 -54.50
N GLY A 212 4.38 0.33 -53.89
CA GLY A 212 3.39 -0.72 -54.08
C GLY A 212 3.10 -1.69 -52.93
N GLY A 213 1.87 -1.64 -52.41
CA GLY A 213 1.11 -2.86 -52.07
C GLY A 213 1.04 -3.27 -50.60
N SER A 214 0.14 -2.61 -49.86
CA SER A 214 -0.72 -3.09 -48.78
C SER A 214 -0.39 -4.39 -48.02
N ALA A 215 -0.06 -4.24 -46.74
CA ALA A 215 -0.33 -5.21 -45.68
C ALA A 215 -1.71 -4.94 -45.03
N PRO A 216 -2.36 -5.93 -44.42
CA PRO A 216 -3.26 -5.66 -43.30
C PRO A 216 -2.61 -6.09 -41.98
N GLN A 217 -2.30 -5.11 -41.14
CA GLN A 217 -2.12 -5.28 -39.69
C GLN A 217 -3.51 -5.39 -39.04
N LEU A 218 -3.78 -6.49 -38.33
CA LEU A 218 -4.87 -6.56 -37.36
C LEU A 218 -4.40 -5.89 -36.06
N ARG A 219 -4.66 -4.57 -35.94
CA ARG A 219 -4.63 -3.83 -34.68
C ARG A 219 -6.04 -3.76 -34.12
N SER A 220 -6.26 -4.41 -32.98
CA SER A 220 -7.47 -4.26 -32.18
C SER A 220 -7.46 -2.89 -31.50
N HIS A 221 -8.23 -1.94 -32.04
CA HIS A 221 -8.55 -0.69 -31.35
C HIS A 221 -9.70 -0.95 -30.36
N VAL A 222 -9.40 -0.82 -29.06
CA VAL A 222 -10.43 -0.70 -28.02
C VAL A 222 -10.75 0.77 -27.86
N THR A 223 -11.97 1.16 -28.23
CA THR A 223 -12.51 2.50 -27.99
C THR A 223 -13.07 2.55 -26.56
N VAL A 224 -12.46 3.35 -25.69
CA VAL A 224 -13.03 3.69 -24.37
C VAL A 224 -13.90 4.94 -24.53
N THR A 225 -15.21 4.77 -24.55
CA THR A 225 -16.18 5.87 -24.44
C THR A 225 -16.21 6.39 -23.02
N ARG A 226 -15.62 7.58 -22.80
CA ARG A 226 -15.79 8.38 -21.59
C ARG A 226 -17.12 9.13 -21.69
N THR A 227 -18.18 8.61 -21.07
CA THR A 227 -19.45 9.34 -20.93
C THR A 227 -19.22 10.63 -20.14
N GLY A 228 -19.52 11.75 -20.80
CA GLY A 228 -19.40 13.10 -20.25
C GLY A 228 -20.50 13.40 -19.24
N ILE A 229 -20.11 14.10 -18.18
CA ILE A 229 -21.03 14.89 -17.36
C ILE A 229 -20.90 16.33 -17.86
N THR A 230 -21.88 16.79 -18.61
CA THR A 230 -22.04 18.19 -19.01
C THR A 230 -22.77 18.92 -17.88
N ARG A 231 -22.06 19.83 -17.20
CA ARG A 231 -22.65 20.75 -16.22
C ARG A 231 -23.16 21.96 -16.99
N THR A 232 -24.47 22.08 -17.16
CA THR A 232 -25.11 23.27 -17.71
C THR A 232 -25.70 24.08 -16.56
N GLY A 233 -25.13 25.24 -16.29
CA GLY A 233 -25.70 26.23 -15.38
C GLY A 233 -26.65 27.16 -16.12
N TYR A 234 -27.78 27.47 -15.50
CA TYR A 234 -28.54 28.69 -15.80
C TYR A 234 -28.82 29.42 -14.49
N ALA A 235 -28.48 30.69 -14.47
CA ALA A 235 -28.78 31.63 -13.41
C ALA A 235 -29.89 32.59 -13.85
N SER A 236 -30.57 33.15 -12.85
CA SER A 236 -31.52 34.28 -12.88
C SER A 236 -32.98 33.89 -13.15
N SER A 237 -34.00 34.48 -12.55
CA SER A 237 -34.18 35.36 -11.39
C SER A 237 -35.70 35.57 -11.22
N THR A 238 -36.12 36.07 -10.05
CA THR A 238 -37.43 36.66 -9.72
C THR A 238 -38.64 35.75 -9.55
N GLY A 239 -39.41 36.02 -8.47
CA GLY A 239 -40.83 35.64 -8.40
C GLY A 239 -41.33 35.17 -7.03
N THR A 240 -41.57 36.12 -6.13
CA THR A 240 -42.51 36.10 -4.99
C THR A 240 -43.71 35.13 -5.12
N GLY A 241 -44.07 34.45 -4.04
CA GLY A 241 -45.38 33.78 -3.90
C GLY A 241 -45.58 33.03 -2.58
N LEU A 242 -46.14 33.72 -1.58
CA LEU A 242 -46.78 33.15 -0.39
C LEU A 242 -47.92 32.18 -0.75
N GLY A 243 -48.17 31.16 0.07
CA GLY A 243 -49.43 30.42 0.02
C GLY A 243 -49.51 29.15 0.87
N LEU A 244 -49.94 29.33 2.12
CA LEU A 244 -50.55 28.39 3.08
C LEU A 244 -49.71 27.22 3.62
#